data_AF-A0A5A5RJT4-F1
#
_entry.id   AF-A0A5A5RJT4-F1
#
_cell.length_a   1.000
_cell.length_b   1.000
_cell.length_c   1.000
_cell.angle_alpha   90.00
_cell.angle_beta   90.00
_cell.angle_gamma   90.00
#
_symmetry.space_group_name_H-M   'P 1'
#
loop_
_entity.id
_entity.type
_entity.pdbx_description
1 polymer ?
#
loop_
_entity_poly.entity_id
_entity_poly.type
_entity_poly.pdbx_seq_one_letter_code
_entity_poly.pdbx_strand_id
1 'polypeptide(L)'
;MPDREFRILRVEYRPDDQDIVKERIALALNGHEFYTKKAETYNEAYESLSGQDHWDLLITDMSLGENSEAIRRKKKYQNYELKGNVLLDIAGRKQIPVIVVTAAPLSQREVNQYHCVNKIRGFFLVHDFDRSLFIDKVKEVWENWDAHQSGEKLDDLAMPISQSKTIHNPIQEPTNMHFYALLIGVANYRHVRPLAKTTNDVDGLFKTLLKNGYSSENISILKDGDATKNNISQKLDWLASSTKKEDTAIIFFSGHGMRSVGGFSPGEYLCPVEANLDQLKESCISSEEFTTALRAIHADRLVVFLDSCHSGGVGEPRDPNIEIQKGLSHTTYNQMANGQGRVIIASCKSNEVSWEFENWENGLFTHYLLEGLNGKAANNDKEVYIMSLCDYISKNVPQQQSTQHPFIKLAAENFVIAINPEFSKKPPNQQRTPTPNNTVTKEQLRKQIKDAYTDSEFETLCGDMEVEYQDLLQYRTLDLQRFHLIDICYRHGKYQDLVDKVHNRSYFTNQETIKTS
;
A
#
# COMPACT_ATOMS: atom_id res chain seq x y z
N MET A 1 -44.56 6.12 -14.61
CA MET A 1 -44.36 4.69 -14.89
C MET A 1 -44.73 3.97 -13.60
N PRO A 2 -45.51 2.88 -13.61
CA PRO A 2 -45.95 2.26 -12.35
C PRO A 2 -44.73 1.75 -11.58
N ASP A 3 -44.83 1.74 -10.25
CA ASP A 3 -43.85 1.29 -9.26
C ASP A 3 -42.98 0.13 -9.78
N ARG A 4 -41.84 0.48 -10.36
CA ARG A 4 -40.91 -0.52 -10.87
C ARG A 4 -40.17 -1.05 -9.67
N GLU A 5 -40.46 -2.28 -9.27
CA GLU A 5 -39.74 -2.93 -8.16
C GLU A 5 -38.24 -3.05 -8.47
N PHE A 6 -37.38 -2.75 -7.49
CA PHE A 6 -35.92 -2.87 -7.62
C PHE A 6 -35.51 -4.34 -7.62
N ARG A 7 -34.90 -4.81 -8.71
CA ARG A 7 -34.58 -6.22 -8.91
C ARG A 7 -33.08 -6.50 -8.78
N ILE A 8 -32.72 -7.34 -7.82
CA ILE A 8 -31.33 -7.72 -7.55
C ILE A 8 -31.12 -9.20 -7.88
N LEU A 9 -30.20 -9.49 -8.79
CA LEU A 9 -29.73 -10.86 -9.03
C LEU A 9 -28.51 -11.14 -8.16
N ARG A 10 -28.56 -12.20 -7.36
CA ARG A 10 -27.46 -12.61 -6.47
C ARG A 10 -26.90 -13.95 -6.91
N VAL A 11 -25.58 -14.01 -7.10
CA VAL A 11 -24.86 -15.21 -7.47
C VAL A 11 -23.85 -15.50 -6.36
N GLU A 12 -24.23 -16.37 -5.43
CA GLU A 12 -23.51 -16.59 -4.18
C GLU A 12 -23.08 -18.06 -4.05
N TYR A 13 -21.82 -18.28 -3.65
CA TYR A 13 -21.20 -19.60 -3.62
C TYR A 13 -21.34 -20.34 -2.28
N ARG A 14 -21.75 -19.68 -1.17
CA ARG A 14 -21.84 -20.31 0.16
C ARG A 14 -23.25 -20.24 0.77
N PRO A 15 -23.75 -21.34 1.38
CA PRO A 15 -24.99 -21.38 2.14
C PRO A 15 -25.07 -20.39 3.30
N ASP A 16 -23.99 -20.27 4.08
CA ASP A 16 -23.98 -19.53 5.35
C ASP A 16 -24.00 -18.00 5.19
N ASP A 17 -23.66 -17.50 4.00
CA ASP A 17 -23.59 -16.06 3.71
C ASP A 17 -24.95 -15.48 3.20
N GLN A 18 -25.95 -16.34 2.98
CA GLN A 18 -27.17 -16.02 2.22
C GLN A 18 -28.15 -15.11 2.96
N ASP A 19 -28.35 -15.35 4.26
CA ASP A 19 -29.20 -14.53 5.11
C ASP A 19 -28.53 -13.19 5.38
N ILE A 20 -27.20 -13.19 5.53
CA ILE A 20 -26.41 -11.99 5.80
C ILE A 20 -26.47 -11.01 4.62
N VAL A 21 -26.23 -11.46 3.39
CA VAL A 21 -26.28 -10.54 2.23
C VAL A 21 -27.69 -9.97 2.03
N LYS A 22 -28.73 -10.80 2.19
CA LYS A 22 -30.13 -10.36 2.05
C LYS A 22 -30.52 -9.35 3.14
N GLU A 23 -30.15 -9.60 4.39
CA GLU A 23 -30.36 -8.66 5.51
C GLU A 23 -29.63 -7.33 5.28
N ARG A 24 -28.41 -7.37 4.74
CA ARG A 24 -27.61 -6.16 4.49
C ARG A 24 -28.16 -5.32 3.35
N ILE A 25 -28.68 -5.96 2.30
CA ILE A 25 -29.45 -5.26 1.27
C ILE A 25 -30.69 -4.61 1.88
N ALA A 26 -31.45 -5.33 2.72
CA ALA A 26 -32.62 -4.76 3.39
C ALA A 26 -32.28 -3.55 4.27
N LEU A 27 -31.12 -3.57 4.96
CA LEU A 27 -30.60 -2.44 5.71
C LEU A 27 -30.23 -1.25 4.82
N ALA A 28 -29.56 -1.51 3.68
CA ALA A 28 -29.20 -0.47 2.72
C ALA A 28 -30.42 0.21 2.09
N LEU A 29 -31.47 -0.58 1.83
CA LEU A 29 -32.72 -0.11 1.24
C LEU A 29 -33.74 0.37 2.28
N ASN A 30 -33.40 0.39 3.57
CA ASN A 30 -34.15 1.05 4.65
C ASN A 30 -35.70 0.85 4.62
N GLY A 31 -36.16 -0.37 4.34
CA GLY A 31 -37.59 -0.71 4.32
C GLY A 31 -38.33 -0.45 3.01
N HIS A 32 -37.65 -0.01 1.94
CA HIS A 32 -38.20 0.03 0.58
C HIS A 32 -38.43 -1.38 0.02
N GLU A 33 -39.44 -1.56 -0.84
CA GLU A 33 -39.73 -2.85 -1.48
C GLU A 33 -38.72 -3.17 -2.58
N PHE A 34 -38.20 -4.41 -2.57
CA PHE A 34 -37.26 -4.92 -3.56
C PHE A 34 -37.44 -6.41 -3.76
N TYR A 35 -37.12 -6.87 -4.97
CA TYR A 35 -37.10 -8.29 -5.31
C TYR A 35 -35.67 -8.79 -5.43
N THR A 36 -35.39 -9.95 -4.83
CA THR A 36 -34.11 -10.64 -5.02
C THR A 36 -34.33 -12.03 -5.59
N LYS A 37 -33.58 -12.39 -6.63
CA LYS A 37 -33.43 -13.78 -7.08
C LYS A 37 -32.03 -14.27 -6.77
N LYS A 38 -31.94 -15.45 -6.19
CA LYS A 38 -30.67 -16.15 -5.96
C LYS A 38 -30.47 -17.12 -7.12
N ALA A 39 -29.29 -17.10 -7.73
CA ALA A 39 -28.83 -18.12 -8.65
C ALA A 39 -27.78 -19.00 -7.95
N GLU A 40 -28.05 -20.30 -7.84
CA GLU A 40 -27.18 -21.25 -7.13
C GLU A 40 -26.07 -21.80 -8.04
N THR A 41 -26.28 -21.71 -9.36
CA THR A 41 -25.32 -22.18 -10.36
C THR A 41 -24.98 -21.08 -11.36
N TYR A 42 -23.80 -21.20 -11.98
CA TYR A 42 -23.43 -20.31 -13.09
C TYR A 42 -24.45 -20.35 -14.24
N ASN A 43 -25.00 -21.52 -14.59
CA ASN A 43 -25.96 -21.63 -15.68
C ASN A 43 -27.28 -20.92 -15.35
N GLU A 44 -27.76 -21.03 -14.11
CA GLU A 44 -28.94 -20.30 -13.65
C GLU A 44 -28.72 -18.77 -13.66
N ALA A 45 -27.52 -18.33 -13.25
CA ALA A 45 -27.13 -16.93 -13.29
C ALA A 45 -27.06 -16.43 -14.75
N TYR A 46 -26.44 -17.22 -15.63
CA TYR A 46 -26.31 -16.92 -17.05
C TYR A 46 -27.67 -16.83 -17.74
N GLU A 47 -28.58 -17.77 -17.50
CA GLU A 47 -29.93 -17.76 -18.07
C GLU A 47 -30.75 -16.57 -17.55
N SER A 48 -30.70 -16.31 -16.23
CA SER A 48 -31.41 -15.18 -15.62
C SER A 48 -30.89 -13.83 -16.12
N LEU A 49 -29.59 -13.70 -16.32
CA LEU A 49 -28.96 -12.45 -16.75
C LEU A 49 -29.04 -12.26 -18.27
N SER A 50 -28.97 -13.35 -19.06
CA SER A 50 -29.03 -13.31 -20.53
C SER A 50 -30.46 -13.29 -21.08
N GLY A 51 -31.42 -13.78 -20.29
CA GLY A 51 -32.83 -13.86 -20.67
C GLY A 51 -33.53 -12.50 -20.80
N GLN A 52 -34.86 -12.54 -20.92
CA GLN A 52 -35.69 -11.33 -21.02
C GLN A 52 -35.92 -10.63 -19.68
N ASP A 53 -35.51 -11.25 -18.57
CA ASP A 53 -35.60 -10.65 -17.24
C ASP A 53 -34.77 -9.37 -17.14
N HIS A 54 -35.32 -8.41 -16.42
CA HIS A 54 -34.68 -7.14 -16.11
C HIS A 54 -34.12 -7.13 -14.68
N TRP A 55 -32.89 -6.63 -14.52
CA TRP A 55 -32.18 -6.54 -13.24
C TRP A 55 -31.56 -5.15 -13.08
N ASP A 56 -31.63 -4.60 -11.88
CA ASP A 56 -31.14 -3.27 -11.52
C ASP A 56 -29.79 -3.33 -10.79
N LEU A 57 -29.44 -4.48 -10.22
CA LEU A 57 -28.14 -4.74 -9.59
C LEU A 57 -27.77 -6.22 -9.70
N LEU A 58 -26.52 -6.49 -10.08
CA LEU A 58 -25.92 -7.82 -10.00
C LEU A 58 -24.95 -7.86 -8.81
N ILE A 59 -25.12 -8.84 -7.92
CA ILE A 59 -24.15 -9.18 -6.88
C ILE A 59 -23.59 -10.55 -7.20
N THR A 60 -22.28 -10.67 -7.43
CA THR A 60 -21.69 -11.91 -7.97
C THR A 60 -20.31 -12.22 -7.39
N ASP A 61 -19.99 -13.51 -7.28
CA ASP A 61 -18.61 -13.99 -7.09
C ASP A 61 -17.95 -14.27 -8.44
N MET A 62 -16.72 -13.82 -8.63
CA MET A 62 -15.95 -14.06 -9.85
C MET A 62 -15.33 -15.47 -9.92
N SER A 63 -15.22 -16.17 -8.78
CA SER A 63 -14.56 -17.47 -8.67
C SER A 63 -15.47 -18.68 -8.99
N LEU A 64 -16.62 -18.44 -9.63
CA LEU A 64 -17.61 -19.48 -9.98
C LEU A 64 -17.02 -20.53 -10.93
N GLY A 65 -16.68 -21.70 -10.39
CA GLY A 65 -16.34 -22.91 -11.12
C GLY A 65 -17.27 -24.06 -10.73
N GLU A 66 -17.58 -24.96 -11.68
CA GLU A 66 -18.32 -26.19 -11.38
C GLU A 66 -17.51 -27.01 -10.36
N ASN A 67 -18.03 -27.12 -9.14
CA ASN A 67 -17.44 -27.88 -8.02
C ASN A 67 -16.08 -27.37 -7.51
N SER A 68 -16.09 -26.18 -6.92
CA SER A 68 -15.88 -25.97 -5.46
C SER A 68 -14.74 -26.73 -4.72
N GLU A 69 -14.60 -28.05 -4.87
CA GLU A 69 -13.53 -28.84 -4.24
C GLU A 69 -12.32 -29.09 -5.18
N ALA A 70 -12.50 -29.00 -6.49
CA ALA A 70 -11.45 -29.33 -7.47
C ALA A 70 -10.34 -28.26 -7.55
N ILE A 71 -10.68 -26.99 -7.31
CA ILE A 71 -9.74 -25.86 -7.39
C ILE A 71 -8.71 -25.89 -6.24
N ARG A 72 -9.09 -26.43 -5.07
CA ARG A 72 -8.16 -26.60 -3.92
C ARG A 72 -7.10 -27.69 -4.14
N ARG A 73 -7.31 -28.62 -5.09
CA ARG A 73 -6.41 -29.78 -5.31
C ARG A 73 -5.50 -29.68 -6.54
N LYS A 74 -5.64 -28.69 -7.41
CA LYS A 74 -4.78 -28.57 -8.60
C LYS A 74 -3.92 -27.30 -8.60
N LYS A 75 -2.77 -27.38 -7.90
CA LYS A 75 -1.56 -26.59 -8.18
C LYS A 75 -1.01 -26.99 -9.56
N LYS A 76 -1.61 -26.46 -10.63
CA LYS A 76 -1.11 -26.41 -12.01
C LYS A 76 -2.32 -26.11 -12.86
N TYR A 77 -2.34 -24.97 -13.54
CA TYR A 77 -2.76 -24.77 -14.93
C TYR A 77 -2.92 -23.27 -15.16
N GLN A 78 -2.10 -22.75 -16.07
CA GLN A 78 -2.30 -21.49 -16.77
C GLN A 78 -3.54 -21.64 -17.68
N ASN A 79 -4.34 -20.58 -17.83
CA ASN A 79 -5.44 -20.44 -18.81
C ASN A 79 -6.79 -21.12 -18.51
N TYR A 80 -7.52 -20.67 -17.49
CA TYR A 80 -8.99 -20.77 -17.49
C TYR A 80 -9.59 -19.36 -17.46
N GLU A 81 -10.44 -19.03 -18.44
CA GLU A 81 -11.34 -17.88 -18.30
C GLU A 81 -12.31 -18.17 -17.16
N LEU A 82 -12.25 -17.35 -16.10
CA LEU A 82 -13.19 -17.45 -14.98
C LEU A 82 -14.61 -17.23 -15.52
N LYS A 83 -15.52 -18.20 -15.33
CA LYS A 83 -16.91 -18.07 -15.82
C LYS A 83 -17.59 -16.81 -15.27
N GLY A 84 -17.22 -16.34 -14.09
CA GLY A 84 -17.67 -15.05 -13.54
C GLY A 84 -17.40 -13.84 -14.46
N ASN A 85 -16.33 -13.86 -15.25
CA ASN A 85 -16.05 -12.80 -16.23
C ASN A 85 -17.14 -12.66 -17.29
N VAL A 86 -17.78 -13.77 -17.68
CA VAL A 86 -18.87 -13.78 -18.65
C VAL A 86 -20.11 -13.09 -18.09
N LEU A 87 -20.41 -13.29 -16.80
CA LEU A 87 -21.52 -12.59 -16.14
C LEU A 87 -21.26 -11.08 -16.06
N LEU A 88 -20.01 -10.67 -15.77
CA LEU A 88 -19.63 -9.26 -15.75
C LEU A 88 -19.80 -8.59 -17.12
N ASP A 89 -19.41 -9.27 -18.21
CA ASP A 89 -19.56 -8.77 -19.58
C ASP A 89 -21.03 -8.64 -19.98
N ILE A 90 -21.88 -9.62 -19.65
CA ILE A 90 -23.34 -9.54 -19.91
C ILE A 90 -23.95 -8.37 -19.11
N ALA A 91 -23.60 -8.23 -17.83
CA ALA A 91 -24.07 -7.13 -16.99
C ALA A 91 -23.63 -5.77 -17.57
N GLY A 92 -22.37 -5.65 -17.98
CA GLY A 92 -21.82 -4.46 -18.64
C GLY A 92 -22.60 -4.07 -19.90
N ARG A 93 -22.87 -5.03 -20.80
CA ARG A 93 -23.66 -4.80 -22.03
C ARG A 93 -25.10 -4.38 -21.75
N LYS A 94 -25.72 -4.97 -20.73
CA LYS A 94 -27.06 -4.58 -20.26
C LYS A 94 -27.05 -3.35 -19.36
N GLN A 95 -25.88 -2.75 -19.11
CA GLN A 95 -25.65 -1.60 -18.24
C GLN A 95 -26.13 -1.78 -16.79
N ILE A 96 -26.06 -3.02 -16.30
CA ILE A 96 -26.45 -3.39 -14.94
C ILE A 96 -25.24 -3.12 -14.02
N PRO A 97 -25.36 -2.27 -12.98
CA PRO A 97 -24.35 -2.10 -11.96
C PRO A 97 -23.96 -3.43 -11.33
N VAL A 98 -22.67 -3.62 -11.05
CA VAL A 98 -22.17 -4.85 -10.43
C VAL A 98 -21.44 -4.59 -9.11
N ILE A 99 -21.77 -5.37 -8.10
CA ILE A 99 -20.99 -5.50 -6.88
C ILE A 99 -20.38 -6.91 -6.86
N VAL A 100 -19.06 -6.98 -6.79
CA VAL A 100 -18.34 -8.26 -6.75
C VAL A 100 -18.02 -8.61 -5.31
N VAL A 101 -18.35 -9.83 -4.88
CA VAL A 101 -18.01 -10.37 -3.55
C VAL A 101 -17.27 -11.68 -3.76
N THR A 102 -16.01 -11.78 -3.36
CA THR A 102 -15.18 -12.98 -3.68
C THR A 102 -14.32 -13.45 -2.52
N ALA A 103 -14.05 -14.76 -2.46
CA ALA A 103 -13.30 -15.38 -1.36
C ALA A 103 -11.78 -15.15 -1.41
N ALA A 104 -11.23 -14.68 -2.53
CA ALA A 104 -9.79 -14.51 -2.72
C ALA A 104 -9.44 -13.11 -3.25
N PRO A 105 -8.36 -12.47 -2.74
CA PRO A 105 -7.92 -11.15 -3.18
C PRO A 105 -7.63 -11.13 -4.67
N LEU A 106 -8.29 -10.24 -5.42
CA LEU A 106 -7.90 -9.89 -6.78
C LEU A 106 -6.74 -8.90 -6.75
N SER A 107 -5.86 -8.98 -7.74
CA SER A 107 -4.85 -7.98 -7.99
C SER A 107 -5.47 -6.66 -8.47
N GLN A 108 -4.80 -5.54 -8.21
CA GLN A 108 -5.25 -4.21 -8.71
C GLN A 108 -5.36 -4.18 -10.24
N ARG A 109 -4.59 -5.00 -10.95
CA ARG A 109 -4.68 -5.16 -12.41
C ARG A 109 -6.00 -5.80 -12.83
N GLU A 110 -6.44 -6.83 -12.11
CA GLU A 110 -7.74 -7.47 -12.31
C GLU A 110 -8.86 -6.46 -12.00
N VAL A 111 -8.82 -5.82 -10.82
CA VAL A 111 -9.80 -4.78 -10.42
C VAL A 111 -9.90 -3.65 -11.46
N ASN A 112 -8.77 -3.12 -11.93
CA ASN A 112 -8.74 -2.07 -12.96
C ASN A 112 -9.23 -2.56 -14.33
N GLN A 113 -8.88 -3.78 -14.73
CA GLN A 113 -9.38 -4.39 -15.97
C GLN A 113 -10.91 -4.50 -15.95
N TYR A 114 -11.52 -4.81 -14.81
CA TYR A 114 -12.97 -4.96 -14.69
C TYR A 114 -13.71 -3.64 -14.46
N HIS A 115 -13.12 -2.67 -13.76
CA HIS A 115 -13.72 -1.34 -13.53
C HIS A 115 -13.88 -0.52 -14.82
N CYS A 116 -12.92 -0.60 -15.73
CA CYS A 116 -12.93 0.18 -16.97
C CYS A 116 -14.00 -0.27 -17.98
N VAL A 117 -14.57 -1.47 -17.82
CA VAL A 117 -15.43 -2.10 -18.83
C VAL A 117 -16.86 -2.35 -18.33
N ASN A 118 -17.08 -2.64 -17.04
CA ASN A 118 -18.33 -3.27 -16.59
C ASN A 118 -19.12 -2.49 -15.50
N LYS A 119 -18.90 -1.18 -15.33
CA LYS A 119 -19.59 -0.34 -14.32
C LYS A 119 -19.61 -0.98 -12.90
N ILE A 120 -18.51 -1.57 -12.48
CA ILE A 120 -18.37 -2.13 -11.13
C ILE A 120 -18.45 -1.00 -10.10
N ARG A 121 -19.38 -1.11 -9.15
CA ARG A 121 -19.66 -0.12 -8.10
C ARG A 121 -18.98 -0.43 -6.79
N GLY A 122 -18.57 -1.68 -6.59
CA GLY A 122 -17.75 -2.10 -5.47
C GLY A 122 -17.18 -3.51 -5.66
N PHE A 123 -16.01 -3.74 -5.09
CA PHE A 123 -15.36 -5.04 -5.01
C PHE A 123 -15.04 -5.33 -3.54
N PHE A 124 -15.48 -6.49 -3.05
CA PHE A 124 -15.38 -6.86 -1.64
C PHE A 124 -14.83 -8.28 -1.51
N LEU A 125 -13.94 -8.48 -0.55
CA LEU A 125 -13.57 -9.83 -0.15
C LEU A 125 -14.59 -10.39 0.83
N VAL A 126 -14.89 -11.69 0.75
CA VAL A 126 -15.83 -12.38 1.64
C VAL A 126 -15.48 -12.15 3.11
N HIS A 127 -14.19 -11.93 3.41
CA HIS A 127 -13.70 -11.63 4.76
C HIS A 127 -13.50 -10.13 5.06
N ASP A 128 -13.54 -9.25 4.04
CA ASP A 128 -13.42 -7.78 4.13
C ASP A 128 -14.75 -7.07 3.86
N PHE A 129 -15.87 -7.75 4.07
CA PHE A 129 -17.19 -7.16 4.05
C PHE A 129 -17.36 -6.30 5.31
N ASP A 130 -16.71 -5.14 5.32
CA ASP A 130 -16.88 -4.18 6.39
C ASP A 130 -18.31 -3.63 6.34
N ARG A 131 -18.99 -3.67 7.49
CA ARG A 131 -20.47 -3.67 7.55
C ARG A 131 -21.09 -2.42 6.94
N SER A 132 -20.42 -1.27 7.00
CA SER A 132 -20.88 -0.01 6.42
C SER A 132 -20.61 0.10 4.92
N LEU A 133 -19.42 -0.31 4.45
CA LEU A 133 -19.00 -0.02 3.08
C LEU A 133 -19.84 -0.75 2.03
N PHE A 134 -20.24 -2.01 2.30
CA PHE A 134 -21.16 -2.71 1.40
C PHE A 134 -22.55 -2.07 1.40
N ILE A 135 -23.06 -1.71 2.58
CA ILE A 135 -24.37 -1.04 2.74
C ILE A 135 -24.35 0.28 1.96
N ASP A 136 -23.28 1.06 2.09
CA ASP A 136 -23.10 2.33 1.39
C ASP A 136 -23.07 2.15 -0.14
N LYS A 137 -22.45 1.07 -0.64
CA LYS A 137 -22.44 0.78 -2.08
C LYS A 137 -23.78 0.30 -2.62
N VAL A 138 -24.53 -0.52 -1.89
CA VAL A 138 -25.90 -0.89 -2.29
C VAL A 138 -26.79 0.36 -2.26
N LYS A 139 -26.65 1.20 -1.23
CA LYS A 139 -27.39 2.46 -1.09
C LYS A 139 -27.07 3.44 -2.22
N GLU A 140 -25.80 3.60 -2.60
CA GLU A 140 -25.39 4.42 -3.74
C GLU A 140 -26.04 3.96 -5.05
N VAL A 141 -26.12 2.65 -5.29
CA VAL A 141 -26.78 2.11 -6.50
C VAL A 141 -28.28 2.38 -6.48
N TRP A 142 -28.92 2.21 -5.32
CA TRP A 142 -30.35 2.48 -5.12
C TRP A 142 -30.70 3.95 -5.34
N GLU A 143 -29.99 4.87 -4.70
CA GLU A 143 -30.25 6.32 -4.81
C GLU A 143 -30.11 6.81 -6.25
N ASN A 144 -29.11 6.30 -6.98
CA ASN A 144 -28.96 6.61 -8.41
C ASN A 144 -30.10 6.05 -9.26
N TRP A 145 -30.59 4.85 -8.93
CA TRP A 145 -31.71 4.23 -9.63
C TRP A 145 -33.02 4.98 -9.36
N ASP A 146 -33.27 5.39 -8.11
CA ASP A 146 -34.49 6.10 -7.69
C ASP A 146 -34.57 7.49 -8.32
N ALA A 147 -33.46 8.23 -8.32
CA ALA A 147 -33.35 9.53 -9.01
C ALA A 147 -33.66 9.42 -10.52
N HIS A 148 -33.27 8.31 -11.15
CA HIS A 148 -33.60 8.04 -12.55
C HIS A 148 -35.08 7.68 -12.75
N GLN A 149 -35.77 7.07 -11.78
CA GLN A 149 -37.21 6.81 -11.85
C GLN A 149 -38.06 8.06 -11.58
N SER A 150 -37.62 8.92 -10.65
CA SER A 150 -38.33 10.14 -10.27
C SER A 150 -38.23 11.26 -11.32
N GLY A 151 -37.28 11.15 -12.25
CA GLY A 151 -37.09 12.12 -13.34
C GLY A 151 -36.39 13.40 -12.91
N GLU A 152 -35.73 13.42 -11.75
CA GLU A 152 -34.92 14.55 -11.30
C GLU A 152 -33.67 14.71 -12.17
N LYS A 153 -33.49 15.89 -12.76
CA LYS A 153 -32.24 16.28 -13.43
C LYS A 153 -31.22 16.72 -12.38
N LEU A 154 -30.09 16.01 -12.31
CA LEU A 154 -28.92 16.35 -11.49
C LEU A 154 -28.15 17.55 -12.06
N ASP A 155 -28.76 18.74 -12.04
CA ASP A 155 -28.08 20.03 -12.23
C ASP A 155 -28.52 20.96 -11.08
N ASP A 156 -27.81 20.89 -9.94
CA ASP A 156 -27.59 21.99 -8.96
C ASP A 156 -27.06 21.46 -7.61
N LEU A 157 -25.83 20.93 -7.58
CA LEU A 157 -24.99 20.80 -6.37
C LEU A 157 -23.50 21.03 -6.68
N ALA A 158 -23.19 21.98 -7.57
CA ALA A 158 -21.82 22.47 -7.79
C ALA A 158 -21.62 23.80 -7.05
N MET A 159 -20.69 23.83 -6.08
CA MET A 159 -20.17 25.09 -5.54
C MET A 159 -19.32 25.83 -6.59
N PRO A 160 -19.27 27.18 -6.57
CA PRO A 160 -18.98 27.98 -7.76
C PRO A 160 -17.49 28.10 -8.10
N ILE A 161 -17.20 27.93 -9.40
CA ILE A 161 -15.92 28.25 -10.04
C ILE A 161 -15.90 29.77 -10.33
N SER A 162 -15.07 30.54 -9.63
CA SER A 162 -14.76 31.91 -10.06
C SER A 162 -13.75 31.88 -11.22
N GLN A 163 -14.18 32.42 -12.36
CA GLN A 163 -13.41 32.52 -13.60
C GLN A 163 -12.27 33.54 -13.48
N SER A 164 -11.03 33.09 -13.62
CA SER A 164 -9.88 33.96 -13.85
C SER A 164 -9.80 34.36 -15.33
N LYS A 165 -9.88 35.66 -15.60
CA LYS A 165 -9.50 36.25 -16.88
C LYS A 165 -7.99 36.13 -17.07
N THR A 166 -7.61 35.84 -18.31
CA THR A 166 -6.25 35.74 -18.84
C THR A 166 -5.41 36.98 -18.50
N ILE A 167 -4.40 36.80 -17.65
CA ILE A 167 -3.21 37.66 -17.61
C ILE A 167 -2.00 36.72 -17.63
N HIS A 168 -1.18 36.87 -18.66
CA HIS A 168 0.14 36.26 -18.77
C HIS A 168 1.00 36.69 -17.58
N ASN A 169 1.38 35.76 -16.71
CA ASN A 169 2.58 35.89 -15.90
C ASN A 169 3.13 34.50 -15.54
N PRO A 170 4.46 34.27 -15.61
CA PRO A 170 5.03 32.94 -15.46
C PRO A 170 5.43 32.63 -14.00
N ILE A 171 5.41 31.33 -13.66
CA ILE A 171 6.14 30.62 -12.58
C ILE A 171 5.40 30.33 -11.23
N GLN A 172 5.04 29.04 -11.08
CA GLN A 172 5.03 28.08 -9.94
C GLN A 172 4.36 28.39 -8.57
N GLU A 173 3.45 27.48 -8.14
CA GLU A 173 3.06 27.20 -6.74
C GLU A 173 3.05 25.66 -6.47
N PRO A 174 3.29 25.20 -5.21
CA PRO A 174 3.76 23.85 -4.88
C PRO A 174 2.63 22.80 -4.75
N THR A 175 2.98 21.52 -4.94
CA THR A 175 2.10 20.38 -4.64
C THR A 175 1.72 20.38 -3.15
N ASN A 176 0.42 20.31 -2.84
CA ASN A 176 -0.19 20.42 -1.51
C ASN A 176 0.05 19.21 -0.57
N MET A 177 1.24 18.61 -0.63
CA MET A 177 1.62 17.41 0.13
C MET A 177 2.60 17.79 1.25
N HIS A 178 2.28 17.46 2.49
CA HIS A 178 3.16 17.68 3.64
C HIS A 178 3.77 16.37 4.17
N PHE A 179 4.89 16.53 4.85
CA PHE A 179 5.61 15.45 5.52
C PHE A 179 5.56 15.66 7.03
N TYR A 180 5.10 14.66 7.77
CA TYR A 180 5.00 14.66 9.23
C TYR A 180 5.83 13.52 9.83
N ALA A 181 6.36 13.72 11.04
CA ALA A 181 7.06 12.68 11.75
C ALA A 181 6.82 12.72 13.27
N LEU A 182 6.65 11.54 13.86
CA LEU A 182 6.73 11.31 15.30
C LEU A 182 7.95 10.44 15.59
N LEU A 183 8.93 10.99 16.31
CA LEU A 183 10.19 10.33 16.64
C LEU A 183 10.27 10.03 18.14
N ILE A 184 10.37 8.76 18.50
CA ILE A 184 10.33 8.27 19.88
C ILE A 184 11.61 7.48 20.16
N GLY A 185 12.35 7.87 21.20
CA GLY A 185 13.59 7.22 21.60
C GLY A 185 13.67 7.05 23.10
N VAL A 186 13.80 5.80 23.56
CA VAL A 186 13.81 5.51 25.00
C VAL A 186 15.07 4.73 25.35
N ALA A 187 16.00 5.39 26.02
CA ALA A 187 17.28 4.84 26.48
C ALA A 187 17.26 4.62 27.99
N ASN A 188 16.81 5.62 28.74
CA ASN A 188 16.94 5.71 30.18
C ASN A 188 15.67 5.24 30.91
N TYR A 189 15.36 3.95 30.79
CA TYR A 189 14.21 3.33 31.45
C TYR A 189 14.30 3.36 32.97
N ARG A 190 13.14 3.50 33.64
CA ARG A 190 13.04 3.54 35.10
C ARG A 190 13.15 2.17 35.77
N HIS A 191 12.60 1.14 35.13
CA HIS A 191 12.46 -0.20 35.73
C HIS A 191 13.02 -1.34 34.88
N VAL A 192 13.33 -1.08 33.60
CA VAL A 192 13.92 -2.07 32.69
C VAL A 192 15.33 -1.64 32.27
N ARG A 193 16.07 -2.55 31.64
CA ARG A 193 17.49 -2.32 31.31
C ARG A 193 17.66 -1.11 30.37
N PRO A 194 18.61 -0.20 30.63
CA PRO A 194 18.86 0.93 29.73
C PRO A 194 19.48 0.51 28.40
N LEU A 195 19.32 1.36 27.39
CA LEU A 195 19.90 1.24 26.05
C LEU A 195 20.85 2.41 25.77
N ALA A 196 21.79 2.27 24.83
CA ALA A 196 22.84 3.27 24.65
C ALA A 196 22.62 4.21 23.45
N LYS A 197 22.01 3.76 22.36
CA LYS A 197 21.97 4.54 21.10
C LYS A 197 20.60 5.09 20.73
N THR A 198 19.52 4.71 21.43
CA THR A 198 18.15 5.03 21.00
C THR A 198 17.83 6.53 20.93
N THR A 199 18.35 7.35 21.85
CA THR A 199 18.19 8.81 21.77
C THR A 199 19.02 9.43 20.66
N ASN A 200 20.19 8.85 20.35
CA ASN A 200 21.01 9.27 19.22
C ASN A 200 20.35 8.92 17.89
N ASP A 201 19.63 7.78 17.83
CA ASP A 201 18.84 7.38 16.66
C ASP A 201 17.79 8.42 16.31
N VAL A 202 17.06 8.89 17.31
CA VAL A 202 16.10 9.99 17.17
C VAL A 202 16.79 11.29 16.72
N ASP A 203 17.92 11.65 17.32
CA ASP A 203 18.63 12.89 16.96
C ASP A 203 19.19 12.85 15.54
N GLY A 204 19.71 11.70 15.11
CA GLY A 204 20.19 11.47 13.75
C GLY A 204 19.06 11.53 12.73
N LEU A 205 17.92 10.92 13.04
CA LEU A 205 16.76 10.92 12.15
C LEU A 205 16.11 12.30 12.08
N PHE A 206 15.96 13.01 13.20
CA PHE A 206 15.47 14.39 13.21
C PHE A 206 16.30 15.30 12.29
N LYS A 207 17.63 15.30 12.46
CA LYS A 207 18.54 16.08 11.62
C LYS A 207 18.43 15.70 10.14
N THR A 208 18.26 14.41 9.86
CA THR A 208 18.13 13.90 8.50
C THR A 208 16.79 14.30 7.88
N LEU A 209 15.67 14.21 8.59
CA LEU A 209 14.35 14.59 8.08
C LEU A 209 14.24 16.09 7.81
N LEU A 210 14.79 16.95 8.68
CA LEU A 210 14.86 18.40 8.45
C LEU A 210 15.60 18.74 7.14
N LYS A 211 16.66 18.01 6.84
CA LYS A 211 17.42 18.16 5.58
C LYS A 211 16.71 17.56 4.38
N ASN A 212 15.64 16.79 4.56
CA ASN A 212 14.98 16.01 3.52
C ASN A 212 13.49 16.35 3.36
N GLY A 213 13.13 17.63 3.57
CA GLY A 213 11.83 18.18 3.18
C GLY A 213 10.78 18.20 4.28
N TYR A 214 11.13 17.82 5.51
CA TYR A 214 10.22 17.89 6.66
C TYR A 214 10.37 19.25 7.35
N SER A 215 9.24 19.95 7.56
CA SER A 215 9.23 21.16 8.39
C SER A 215 9.42 20.80 9.85
N SER A 216 10.18 21.60 10.60
CA SER A 216 10.39 21.37 12.04
C SER A 216 9.10 21.38 12.84
N GLU A 217 8.10 22.15 12.40
CA GLU A 217 6.77 22.21 13.05
C GLU A 217 5.94 20.92 12.86
N ASN A 218 6.29 20.12 11.84
CA ASN A 218 5.64 18.85 11.52
C ASN A 218 6.39 17.65 12.09
N ILE A 219 7.45 17.87 12.87
CA ILE A 219 8.20 16.81 13.56
C ILE A 219 8.01 16.94 15.07
N SER A 220 7.45 15.92 15.69
CA SER A 220 7.36 15.81 17.15
C SER A 220 8.38 14.79 17.66
N ILE A 221 9.12 15.15 18.72
CA ILE A 221 10.14 14.31 19.34
C ILE A 221 9.74 13.98 20.78
N LEU A 222 9.88 12.72 21.18
CA LEU A 222 9.79 12.27 22.57
C LEU A 222 11.04 11.45 22.91
N LYS A 223 11.81 11.89 23.90
CA LYS A 223 13.00 11.17 24.38
C LYS A 223 12.93 10.92 25.88
N ASP A 224 13.33 9.73 26.30
CA ASP A 224 13.46 9.34 27.72
C ASP A 224 12.29 9.82 28.59
N GLY A 225 12.55 10.72 29.55
CA GLY A 225 11.55 11.22 30.49
C GLY A 225 10.27 11.77 29.84
N ASP A 226 10.35 12.25 28.60
CA ASP A 226 9.20 12.74 27.84
C ASP A 226 8.45 11.63 27.10
N ALA A 227 9.10 10.51 26.81
CA ALA A 227 8.53 9.34 26.12
C ALA A 227 7.74 8.44 27.08
N THR A 228 6.75 9.04 27.75
CA THR A 228 5.78 8.34 28.60
C THR A 228 4.67 7.71 27.78
N LYS A 229 3.98 6.70 28.33
CA LYS A 229 2.81 6.07 27.67
C LYS A 229 1.81 7.14 27.25
N ASN A 230 1.49 8.04 28.19
CA ASN A 230 0.54 9.13 27.97
C ASN A 230 1.02 10.10 26.86
N ASN A 231 2.28 10.54 26.89
CA ASN A 231 2.77 11.50 25.90
C ASN A 231 2.86 10.86 24.50
N ILE A 232 3.25 9.58 24.40
CA ILE A 232 3.27 8.85 23.14
C ILE A 232 1.85 8.76 22.58
N SER A 233 0.86 8.37 23.38
CA SER A 233 -0.56 8.35 22.97
C SER A 233 -1.03 9.72 22.48
N GLN A 234 -0.77 10.79 23.23
CA GLN A 234 -1.12 12.16 22.83
C GLN A 234 -0.47 12.58 21.51
N LYS A 235 0.77 12.12 21.25
CA LYS A 235 1.46 12.43 19.99
C LYS A 235 0.99 11.59 18.81
N LEU A 236 0.48 10.38 19.05
CA LEU A 236 -0.23 9.61 18.03
C LEU A 236 -1.55 10.30 17.66
N ASP A 237 -2.30 10.82 18.64
CA ASP A 237 -3.52 11.60 18.39
C ASP A 237 -3.23 12.91 17.66
N TRP A 238 -2.14 13.59 18.02
CA TRP A 238 -1.67 14.77 17.29
C TRP A 238 -1.37 14.43 15.82
N LEU A 239 -0.69 13.32 15.55
CA LEU A 239 -0.37 12.90 14.18
C LEU A 239 -1.65 12.57 13.39
N ALA A 240 -2.60 11.88 14.01
CA ALA A 240 -3.90 11.58 13.41
C ALA A 240 -4.70 12.83 13.05
N SER A 241 -4.72 13.82 13.95
CA SER A 241 -5.46 15.08 13.73
C SER A 241 -4.76 16.09 12.83
N SER A 242 -3.43 16.03 12.72
CA SER A 242 -2.64 16.98 11.91
C SER A 242 -2.50 16.56 10.45
N THR A 243 -2.55 15.25 10.17
CA THR A 243 -2.37 14.71 8.81
C THR A 243 -3.67 14.72 8.00
N LYS A 244 -3.53 14.86 6.69
CA LYS A 244 -4.58 14.67 5.67
C LYS A 244 -4.20 13.50 4.75
N LYS A 245 -5.14 13.08 3.91
CA LYS A 245 -4.98 11.92 3.01
C LYS A 245 -3.74 12.00 2.14
N GLU A 246 -3.44 13.17 1.58
CA GLU A 246 -2.34 13.35 0.64
C GLU A 246 -0.95 13.36 1.31
N ASP A 247 -0.90 13.48 2.63
CA ASP A 247 0.34 13.62 3.39
C ASP A 247 1.09 12.30 3.57
N THR A 248 2.40 12.40 3.83
CA THR A 248 3.21 11.28 4.32
C THR A 248 3.51 11.47 5.80
N ALA A 249 3.26 10.43 6.59
CA ALA A 249 3.56 10.39 8.02
C ALA A 249 4.60 9.31 8.33
N ILE A 250 5.60 9.66 9.13
CA ILE A 250 6.58 8.74 9.71
C ILE A 250 6.30 8.57 11.21
N ILE A 251 6.33 7.33 11.69
CA ILE A 251 6.52 7.04 13.11
C ILE A 251 7.82 6.27 13.25
N PHE A 252 8.73 6.75 14.08
CA PHE A 252 9.97 6.08 14.41
C PHE A 252 9.99 5.78 15.91
N PHE A 253 10.21 4.52 16.27
CA PHE A 253 10.37 4.10 17.65
C PHE A 253 11.70 3.34 17.80
N SER A 254 12.60 3.85 18.64
CA SER A 254 13.83 3.17 19.06
C SER A 254 13.81 2.91 20.56
N GLY A 255 13.82 1.64 20.97
CA GLY A 255 13.55 1.24 22.35
C GLY A 255 13.31 -0.26 22.54
N HIS A 256 12.80 -0.65 23.71
CA HIS A 256 12.43 -2.03 23.99
C HIS A 256 11.06 -2.36 23.39
N GLY A 257 11.00 -3.51 22.74
CA GLY A 257 9.78 -4.24 22.44
C GLY A 257 9.80 -5.56 23.20
N MET A 258 8.67 -5.94 23.78
CA MET A 258 8.57 -7.18 24.54
C MET A 258 7.29 -7.95 24.24
N ARG A 259 7.35 -9.26 24.46
CA ARG A 259 6.20 -10.15 24.37
C ARG A 259 6.00 -10.87 25.70
N SER A 260 4.83 -10.70 26.29
CA SER A 260 4.38 -11.49 27.44
C SER A 260 3.59 -12.70 26.96
N VAL A 261 4.07 -13.89 27.32
CA VAL A 261 3.46 -15.20 27.00
C VAL A 261 2.95 -15.87 28.27
N GLY A 262 2.14 -15.16 29.06
CA GLY A 262 1.59 -15.72 30.31
C GLY A 262 0.96 -14.65 31.21
N GLY A 263 0.37 -15.07 32.33
CA GLY A 263 -0.25 -14.18 33.31
C GLY A 263 -1.54 -13.49 32.83
N PHE A 264 -1.93 -12.42 33.54
CA PHE A 264 -3.18 -11.67 33.28
C PHE A 264 -3.05 -10.60 32.18
N SER A 265 -1.89 -10.47 31.53
CA SER A 265 -1.66 -9.47 30.48
C SER A 265 -0.79 -10.03 29.34
N PRO A 266 -1.16 -11.19 28.75
CA PRO A 266 -0.45 -11.70 27.59
C PRO A 266 -0.60 -10.70 26.43
N GLY A 267 0.46 -10.55 25.64
CA GLY A 267 0.45 -9.60 24.54
C GLY A 267 1.84 -9.12 24.16
N GLU A 268 1.88 -8.21 23.22
CA GLU A 268 3.12 -7.62 22.72
C GLU A 268 3.08 -6.12 22.95
N TYR A 269 4.21 -5.55 23.35
CA TYR A 269 4.25 -4.20 23.91
C TYR A 269 5.47 -3.43 23.43
N LEU A 270 5.26 -2.15 23.10
CA LEU A 270 6.32 -1.14 23.03
C LEU A 270 6.50 -0.53 24.42
N CYS A 271 7.74 -0.24 24.79
CA CYS A 271 8.10 0.19 26.15
C CYS A 271 8.36 1.70 26.22
N PRO A 272 7.51 2.48 26.90
CA PRO A 272 7.79 3.84 27.32
C PRO A 272 8.85 3.88 28.44
N VAL A 273 9.28 5.07 28.84
CA VAL A 273 10.32 5.24 29.87
C VAL A 273 9.96 4.64 31.22
N GLU A 274 8.67 4.64 31.58
CA GLU A 274 8.14 4.05 32.80
C GLU A 274 7.78 2.57 32.70
N ALA A 275 8.11 1.89 31.59
CA ALA A 275 7.83 0.47 31.40
C ALA A 275 8.27 -0.38 32.60
N ASN A 276 7.35 -1.17 33.13
CA ASN A 276 7.53 -2.03 34.29
C ASN A 276 7.02 -3.45 33.97
N LEU A 277 7.90 -4.44 34.10
CA LEU A 277 7.61 -5.85 33.78
C LEU A 277 6.49 -6.46 34.65
N ASP A 278 6.25 -5.91 35.84
CA ASP A 278 5.19 -6.36 36.74
C ASP A 278 3.83 -5.68 36.41
N GLN A 279 3.80 -4.64 35.56
CA GLN A 279 2.63 -3.79 35.29
C GLN A 279 2.54 -3.40 33.80
N LEU A 280 2.62 -4.40 32.92
CA LEU A 280 2.75 -4.17 31.47
C LEU A 280 1.59 -3.38 30.87
N LYS A 281 0.35 -3.69 31.27
CA LYS A 281 -0.84 -3.05 30.70
C LYS A 281 -0.90 -1.56 31.04
N GLU A 282 -0.50 -1.20 32.25
CA GLU A 282 -0.53 0.17 32.76
C GLU A 282 0.67 0.99 32.28
N SER A 283 1.85 0.37 32.17
CA SER A 283 3.12 1.07 31.91
C SER A 283 3.61 0.98 30.46
N CYS A 284 3.12 0.04 29.67
CA CYS A 284 3.53 -0.17 28.27
C CYS A 284 2.39 0.06 27.28
N ILE A 285 2.73 0.29 26.01
CA ILE A 285 1.75 0.43 24.93
C ILE A 285 1.59 -0.93 24.27
N SER A 286 0.39 -1.51 24.32
CA SER A 286 0.14 -2.79 23.67
C SER A 286 0.14 -2.65 22.14
N SER A 287 0.42 -3.75 21.44
CA SER A 287 0.34 -3.78 19.98
C SER A 287 -1.06 -3.47 19.47
N GLU A 288 -2.11 -3.80 20.23
CA GLU A 288 -3.49 -3.46 19.95
C GLU A 288 -3.75 -1.95 20.09
N GLU A 289 -3.31 -1.33 21.19
CA GLU A 289 -3.40 0.12 21.42
C GLU A 289 -2.67 0.86 20.28
N PHE A 290 -1.45 0.44 19.97
CA PHE A 290 -0.65 1.04 18.92
C PHE A 290 -1.29 0.86 17.54
N THR A 291 -1.71 -0.36 17.19
CA THR A 291 -2.38 -0.64 15.90
C THR A 291 -3.67 0.16 15.75
N THR A 292 -4.44 0.33 16.83
CA THR A 292 -5.64 1.17 16.84
C THR A 292 -5.30 2.63 16.58
N ALA A 293 -4.25 3.16 17.21
CA ALA A 293 -3.77 4.50 16.95
C ALA A 293 -3.29 4.68 15.49
N LEU A 294 -2.55 3.71 14.94
CA LEU A 294 -2.15 3.73 13.52
C LEU A 294 -3.36 3.76 12.58
N ARG A 295 -4.48 3.12 12.96
CA ARG A 295 -5.72 3.15 12.18
C ARG A 295 -6.41 4.52 12.16
N ALA A 296 -6.22 5.32 13.20
CA ALA A 296 -6.78 6.65 13.29
C ALA A 296 -6.02 7.70 12.45
N ILE A 297 -4.81 7.39 11.99
CA ILE A 297 -4.00 8.32 11.20
C ILE A 297 -4.59 8.48 9.79
N HIS A 298 -4.85 9.72 9.39
CA HIS A 298 -5.51 10.05 8.12
C HIS A 298 -4.59 10.04 6.89
N ALA A 299 -3.27 10.11 7.07
CA ALA A 299 -2.31 10.02 5.98
C ALA A 299 -2.47 8.70 5.20
N ASP A 300 -2.66 8.79 3.87
CA ASP A 300 -2.66 7.62 2.98
C ASP A 300 -1.25 7.03 2.81
N ARG A 301 -0.21 7.65 3.38
CA ARG A 301 1.18 7.17 3.34
C ARG A 301 1.75 7.18 4.75
N LEU A 302 1.66 6.04 5.43
CA LEU A 302 2.15 5.89 6.80
C LEU A 302 3.32 4.90 6.84
N VAL A 303 4.47 5.36 7.29
CA VAL A 303 5.67 4.54 7.44
C VAL A 303 6.04 4.43 8.93
N VAL A 304 6.07 3.21 9.43
CA VAL A 304 6.46 2.92 10.82
C VAL A 304 7.80 2.19 10.81
N PHE A 305 8.80 2.82 11.42
CA PHE A 305 10.11 2.24 11.69
C PHE A 305 10.19 1.80 13.14
N LEU A 306 10.48 0.52 13.37
CA LEU A 306 10.59 -0.07 14.71
C LEU A 306 12.03 -0.56 14.92
N ASP A 307 12.86 0.25 15.55
CA ASP A 307 14.19 -0.15 16.00
C ASP A 307 14.13 -0.71 17.43
N SER A 308 13.46 -1.85 17.56
CA SER A 308 13.11 -2.42 18.86
C SER A 308 13.41 -3.91 18.96
N CYS A 309 14.67 -4.27 19.22
CA CYS A 309 15.10 -5.62 19.62
C CYS A 309 16.55 -5.61 20.10
N HIS A 310 16.84 -5.44 21.40
CA HIS A 310 18.23 -5.42 21.89
C HIS A 310 18.71 -6.81 22.40
N SER A 311 20.00 -7.13 22.17
CA SER A 311 20.70 -8.38 22.57
C SER A 311 20.61 -8.66 24.08
N GLY A 312 20.49 -7.60 24.90
CA GLY A 312 20.64 -7.67 26.35
C GLY A 312 19.45 -8.16 27.15
N GLY A 313 18.29 -8.39 26.53
CA GLY A 313 17.03 -8.67 27.24
C GLY A 313 16.46 -7.43 27.94
N VAL A 314 15.16 -7.47 28.23
CA VAL A 314 14.42 -6.35 28.83
C VAL A 314 14.58 -6.34 30.36
N GLY A 315 14.85 -7.50 30.95
CA GLY A 315 14.94 -7.74 32.40
C GLY A 315 14.16 -9.00 32.76
N GLU A 316 14.10 -9.34 34.05
CA GLU A 316 13.28 -10.44 34.58
C GLU A 316 12.15 -9.86 35.44
N PRO A 317 10.88 -10.28 35.24
CA PRO A 317 9.77 -9.89 36.11
C PRO A 317 9.93 -10.48 37.51
N ARG A 318 9.31 -9.86 38.52
CA ARG A 318 9.34 -10.39 39.90
C ARG A 318 8.39 -11.57 40.10
N ASP A 319 7.29 -11.59 39.35
CA ASP A 319 6.36 -12.71 39.34
C ASP A 319 6.90 -13.83 38.43
N PRO A 320 7.23 -15.02 38.99
CA PRO A 320 7.76 -16.14 38.21
C PRO A 320 6.77 -16.72 37.20
N ASN A 321 5.49 -16.34 37.24
CA ASN A 321 4.48 -16.76 36.27
C ASN A 321 4.44 -15.87 35.01
N ILE A 322 5.19 -14.77 34.99
CA ILE A 322 5.30 -13.88 33.83
C ILE A 322 6.52 -14.31 33.00
N GLU A 323 6.28 -14.84 31.81
CA GLU A 323 7.34 -15.12 30.85
C GLU A 323 7.45 -13.97 29.84
N ILE A 324 8.62 -13.33 29.78
CA ILE A 324 8.93 -12.21 28.88
C ILE A 324 9.90 -12.66 27.79
N GLN A 325 9.49 -12.45 26.55
CA GLN A 325 10.28 -12.70 25.34
C GLN A 325 10.62 -11.37 24.65
N LYS A 326 11.70 -11.38 23.87
CA LYS A 326 12.21 -10.18 23.18
C LYS A 326 11.42 -9.91 21.91
N GLY A 327 11.23 -8.63 21.60
CA GLY A 327 10.71 -8.16 20.32
C GLY A 327 9.22 -8.38 20.12
N LEU A 328 8.76 -8.00 18.92
CA LEU A 328 7.40 -8.20 18.44
C LEU A 328 7.38 -9.33 17.40
N SER A 329 6.24 -9.99 17.24
CA SER A 329 6.04 -11.07 16.29
C SER A 329 5.74 -10.57 14.88
N HIS A 330 5.99 -11.44 13.89
CA HIS A 330 5.54 -11.19 12.51
C HIS A 330 4.01 -10.99 12.41
N THR A 331 3.22 -11.65 13.26
CA THR A 331 1.77 -11.46 13.31
C THR A 331 1.40 -10.02 13.70
N THR A 332 2.07 -9.47 14.70
CA THR A 332 1.89 -8.08 15.11
C THR A 332 2.32 -7.10 14.02
N TYR A 333 3.49 -7.30 13.39
CA TYR A 333 3.90 -6.44 12.28
C TYR A 333 2.91 -6.46 11.11
N ASN A 334 2.34 -7.63 10.80
CA ASN A 334 1.29 -7.75 9.79
C ASN A 334 0.01 -7.00 10.20
N GLN A 335 -0.40 -7.09 11.46
CA GLN A 335 -1.57 -6.36 11.97
C GLN A 335 -1.39 -4.84 11.91
N MET A 336 -0.20 -4.34 12.22
CA MET A 336 0.14 -2.91 12.10
C MET A 336 0.06 -2.44 10.63
N ALA A 337 0.47 -3.30 9.70
CA ALA A 337 0.41 -3.02 8.26
C ALA A 337 -0.99 -3.18 7.64
N ASN A 338 -2.00 -3.63 8.39
CA ASN A 338 -3.35 -3.74 7.87
C ASN A 338 -3.90 -2.34 7.54
N GLY A 339 -4.35 -2.17 6.30
CA GLY A 339 -4.74 -0.88 5.73
C GLY A 339 -3.92 -0.58 4.47
N GLN A 340 -4.46 0.23 3.57
CA GLN A 340 -3.72 0.68 2.39
C GLN A 340 -2.75 1.80 2.77
N GLY A 341 -1.65 1.92 2.02
CA GLY A 341 -0.71 3.02 2.22
C GLY A 341 0.28 2.85 3.36
N ARG A 342 0.34 1.66 3.97
CA ARG A 342 1.14 1.41 5.17
C ARG A 342 2.41 0.63 4.88
N VAL A 343 3.49 1.06 5.51
CA VAL A 343 4.79 0.39 5.45
C VAL A 343 5.33 0.21 6.86
N ILE A 344 5.57 -1.04 7.26
CA ILE A 344 6.18 -1.37 8.54
C ILE A 344 7.58 -1.92 8.29
N ILE A 345 8.59 -1.30 8.90
CA ILE A 345 10.00 -1.69 8.78
C ILE A 345 10.55 -1.86 10.19
N ALA A 346 10.79 -3.10 10.60
CA ALA A 346 11.43 -3.41 11.87
C ALA A 346 12.92 -3.72 11.66
N SER A 347 13.75 -3.38 12.65
CA SER A 347 15.20 -3.47 12.54
C SER A 347 15.76 -4.89 12.43
N CYS A 348 15.01 -5.88 12.91
CA CYS A 348 15.34 -7.30 12.76
C CYS A 348 14.08 -8.18 12.75
N LYS A 349 14.22 -9.47 12.44
CA LYS A 349 13.13 -10.45 12.61
C LYS A 349 12.85 -10.72 14.10
N SER A 350 11.70 -11.34 14.39
CA SER A 350 11.23 -11.58 15.76
C SER A 350 12.15 -12.49 16.61
N ASN A 351 13.04 -13.25 15.98
CA ASN A 351 14.00 -14.15 16.61
C ASN A 351 15.45 -13.66 16.49
N GLU A 352 15.65 -12.43 16.03
CA GLU A 352 16.95 -11.82 15.81
C GLU A 352 17.13 -10.61 16.75
N VAL A 353 18.29 -9.98 16.66
CA VAL A 353 18.66 -8.84 17.49
C VAL A 353 19.03 -7.65 16.59
N SER A 354 18.64 -6.45 17.02
CA SER A 354 19.16 -5.16 16.58
C SER A 354 20.46 -4.83 17.31
N TRP A 355 21.52 -4.62 16.53
CA TRP A 355 22.88 -4.43 17.01
C TRP A 355 23.25 -2.96 17.15
N GLU A 356 24.05 -2.67 18.18
CA GLU A 356 24.74 -1.40 18.36
C GLU A 356 26.26 -1.66 18.37
N PHE A 357 27.04 -0.73 17.83
CA PHE A 357 28.50 -0.77 17.88
C PHE A 357 29.03 0.38 18.74
N GLU A 358 30.06 0.12 19.54
CA GLU A 358 30.60 1.09 20.51
C GLU A 358 30.99 2.41 19.83
N ASN A 359 31.69 2.32 18.70
CA ASN A 359 32.21 3.44 17.91
C ASN A 359 31.20 4.06 16.93
N TRP A 360 29.93 3.63 16.96
CA TRP A 360 28.89 4.20 16.11
C TRP A 360 28.01 5.14 16.91
N GLU A 361 27.57 6.23 16.28
CA GLU A 361 26.63 7.17 16.92
C GLU A 361 25.24 6.54 17.09
N ASN A 362 24.83 5.68 16.15
CA ASN A 362 23.52 5.08 16.02
C ASN A 362 23.55 3.55 16.07
N GLY A 363 22.39 2.94 16.31
CA GLY A 363 22.18 1.50 16.08
C GLY A 363 22.41 1.13 14.61
N LEU A 364 22.73 -0.13 14.33
CA LEU A 364 23.06 -0.61 12.98
C LEU A 364 21.94 -0.34 11.96
N PHE A 365 20.71 -0.64 12.34
CA PHE A 365 19.55 -0.38 11.49
C PHE A 365 19.39 1.11 11.21
N THR A 366 19.39 1.91 12.28
CA THR A 366 19.25 3.36 12.15
C THR A 366 20.37 3.96 11.32
N HIS A 367 21.63 3.52 11.47
CA HIS A 367 22.74 3.97 10.65
C HIS A 367 22.44 3.85 9.15
N TYR A 368 22.01 2.67 8.67
CA TYR A 368 21.70 2.49 7.25
C TYR A 368 20.39 3.16 6.81
N LEU A 369 19.42 3.33 7.72
CA LEU A 369 18.26 4.17 7.47
C LEU A 369 18.68 5.62 7.19
N LEU A 370 19.56 6.19 8.03
CA LEU A 370 20.07 7.54 7.86
C LEU A 370 20.91 7.68 6.58
N GLU A 371 21.77 6.71 6.25
CA GLU A 371 22.51 6.73 5.00
C GLU A 371 21.60 6.72 3.76
N GLY A 372 20.58 5.85 3.77
CA GLY A 372 19.60 5.73 2.71
C GLY A 372 18.86 7.05 2.49
N LEU A 373 18.33 7.64 3.57
CA LEU A 373 17.63 8.93 3.57
C LEU A 373 18.55 10.11 3.19
N ASN A 374 19.84 10.04 3.51
CA ASN A 374 20.84 11.04 3.11
C ASN A 374 21.36 10.84 1.67
N GLY A 375 20.67 10.05 0.86
CA GLY A 375 20.84 10.01 -0.58
C GLY A 375 21.48 8.74 -1.13
N LYS A 376 21.90 7.79 -0.28
CA LYS A 376 22.38 6.48 -0.76
C LYS A 376 21.28 5.62 -1.38
N ALA A 377 20.03 5.89 -1.01
CA ALA A 377 18.84 5.30 -1.62
C ALA A 377 18.11 6.27 -2.57
N ALA A 378 18.68 7.43 -2.88
CA ALA A 378 18.03 8.43 -3.73
C ALA A 378 18.18 8.11 -5.22
N ASN A 379 17.18 8.53 -6.00
CA ASN A 379 17.28 8.58 -7.44
C ASN A 379 18.18 9.74 -7.91
N ASN A 380 18.30 9.91 -9.23
CA ASN A 380 19.10 11.00 -9.81
C ASN A 380 18.57 12.39 -9.48
N ASP A 381 17.26 12.49 -9.26
CA ASP A 381 16.56 13.72 -8.86
C ASP A 381 16.64 13.99 -7.35
N LYS A 382 17.44 13.18 -6.61
CA LYS A 382 17.69 13.31 -5.17
C LYS A 382 16.46 13.08 -4.30
N GLU A 383 15.47 12.36 -4.83
CA GLU A 383 14.30 11.88 -4.11
C GLU A 383 14.57 10.47 -3.60
N VAL A 384 14.19 10.22 -2.35
CA VAL A 384 14.23 8.89 -1.76
C VAL A 384 12.83 8.30 -1.80
N TYR A 385 12.67 7.22 -2.54
CA TYR A 385 11.44 6.44 -2.61
C TYR A 385 11.44 5.33 -1.56
N ILE A 386 10.26 5.02 -1.01
CA ILE A 386 10.13 4.02 0.07
C ILE A 386 10.65 2.64 -0.34
N MET A 387 10.41 2.19 -1.58
CA MET A 387 10.93 0.91 -2.05
C MET A 387 12.46 0.91 -2.17
N SER A 388 13.05 1.98 -2.70
CA SER A 388 14.51 2.13 -2.81
C SER A 388 15.18 2.16 -1.44
N LEU A 389 14.53 2.78 -0.46
CA LEU A 389 14.99 2.77 0.93
C LEU A 389 14.91 1.37 1.55
N CYS A 390 13.81 0.64 1.31
CA CYS A 390 13.65 -0.75 1.76
C CYS A 390 14.74 -1.66 1.18
N ASP A 391 15.02 -1.53 -0.12
CA ASP A 391 16.06 -2.31 -0.80
C ASP A 391 17.46 -1.98 -0.24
N TYR A 392 17.76 -0.70 -0.04
CA TYR A 392 19.03 -0.27 0.54
C TYR A 392 19.24 -0.85 1.94
N ILE A 393 18.24 -0.74 2.82
CA ILE A 393 18.31 -1.24 4.19
C ILE A 393 18.44 -2.77 4.20
N SER A 394 17.61 -3.47 3.41
CA SER A 394 17.60 -4.94 3.33
C SER A 394 18.91 -5.52 2.80
N LYS A 395 19.62 -4.75 1.97
CA LYS A 395 20.93 -5.14 1.44
C LYS A 395 22.06 -4.90 2.45
N ASN A 396 22.14 -3.70 3.03
CA ASN A 396 23.33 -3.29 3.76
C ASN A 396 23.35 -3.76 5.22
N VAL A 397 22.20 -3.85 5.89
CA VAL A 397 22.15 -4.31 7.29
C VAL A 397 22.71 -5.74 7.44
N PRO A 398 22.28 -6.74 6.65
CA PRO A 398 22.83 -8.10 6.75
C PRO A 398 24.28 -8.22 6.26
N GLN A 399 24.72 -7.32 5.37
CA GLN A 399 26.12 -7.27 4.93
C GLN A 399 27.06 -6.87 6.08
N GLN A 400 26.62 -5.94 6.93
CA GLN A 400 27.38 -5.53 8.10
C GLN A 400 27.24 -6.51 9.27
N GLN A 401 26.05 -7.09 9.46
CA GLN A 401 25.79 -8.08 10.51
C GLN A 401 24.83 -9.15 9.99
N SER A 402 25.37 -10.32 9.65
CA SER A 402 24.61 -11.43 9.04
C SER A 402 23.54 -12.04 9.94
N THR A 403 23.50 -11.67 11.22
CA THR A 403 22.49 -12.10 12.19
C THR A 403 21.36 -11.09 12.41
N GLN A 404 21.36 -9.98 11.67
CA GLN A 404 20.31 -8.97 11.70
C GLN A 404 19.72 -8.78 10.30
N HIS A 405 18.44 -9.12 10.15
CA HIS A 405 17.70 -8.94 8.90
C HIS A 405 16.47 -8.07 9.14
N PRO A 406 16.42 -6.86 8.55
CA PRO A 406 15.25 -6.01 8.62
C PRO A 406 13.99 -6.76 8.17
N PHE A 407 12.90 -6.63 8.93
CA PHE A 407 11.60 -7.17 8.56
C PHE A 407 10.78 -6.06 7.91
N ILE A 408 10.29 -6.29 6.69
CA ILE A 408 9.57 -5.27 5.91
C ILE A 408 8.21 -5.81 5.49
N LYS A 409 7.17 -5.04 5.78
CA LYS A 409 5.81 -5.29 5.30
C LYS A 409 5.30 -4.05 4.56
N LEU A 410 5.02 -4.24 3.28
CA LEU A 410 4.50 -3.21 2.37
C LEU A 410 3.03 -3.51 2.06
N ALA A 411 2.15 -2.55 2.39
CA ALA A 411 0.76 -2.49 1.96
C ALA A 411 0.50 -1.15 1.25
N ALA A 412 1.49 -0.65 0.51
CA ALA A 412 1.49 0.66 -0.14
C ALA A 412 2.09 0.60 -1.54
N GLU A 413 1.74 1.56 -2.38
CA GLU A 413 2.46 1.85 -3.62
C GLU A 413 3.81 2.51 -3.33
N ASN A 414 4.67 2.66 -4.35
CA ASN A 414 5.93 3.35 -4.18
C ASN A 414 5.70 4.87 -4.14
N PHE A 415 6.16 5.54 -3.09
CA PHE A 415 6.05 6.98 -2.92
C PHE A 415 7.34 7.59 -2.38
N VAL A 416 7.49 8.90 -2.58
CA VAL A 416 8.61 9.68 -2.06
C VAL A 416 8.44 9.85 -0.55
N ILE A 417 9.46 9.47 0.21
CA ILE A 417 9.52 9.61 1.67
C ILE A 417 10.46 10.75 2.11
N ALA A 418 11.39 11.17 1.24
CA ALA A 418 12.34 12.24 1.55
C ALA A 418 12.79 12.96 0.26
N ILE A 419 12.95 14.27 0.34
CA ILE A 419 13.42 15.14 -0.77
C ILE A 419 14.48 16.08 -0.21
N ASN A 420 15.72 16.01 -0.67
CA ASN A 420 16.76 16.94 -0.20
C ASN A 420 16.62 18.32 -0.90
N PRO A 421 16.20 19.40 -0.20
CA PRO A 421 15.94 20.69 -0.82
C PRO A 421 17.22 21.50 -1.09
N GLU A 422 18.36 21.20 -0.45
CA GLU A 422 19.63 21.87 -0.76
C GLU A 422 20.13 21.58 -2.19
N PHE A 423 19.72 20.44 -2.75
CA PHE A 423 19.97 20.08 -4.15
C PHE A 423 18.82 20.46 -5.10
N SER A 424 17.70 20.95 -4.56
CA SER A 424 16.55 21.49 -5.31
C SER A 424 16.73 22.96 -5.73
N LYS A 425 17.86 23.61 -5.36
CA LYS A 425 18.26 24.89 -5.95
C LYS A 425 18.55 24.67 -7.44
N LYS A 426 17.52 24.85 -8.27
CA LYS A 426 17.71 25.09 -9.71
C LYS A 426 18.83 26.13 -9.87
N PRO A 427 19.89 25.86 -10.65
CA PRO A 427 20.89 26.88 -10.93
C PRO A 427 20.20 28.10 -11.58
N PRO A 428 20.58 29.33 -11.22
CA PRO A 428 20.00 30.51 -11.83
C PRO A 428 20.36 30.52 -13.32
N ASN A 429 19.33 30.43 -14.15
CA ASN A 429 19.37 30.77 -15.56
C ASN A 429 20.55 30.15 -16.35
N GLN A 430 20.71 28.83 -16.32
CA GLN A 430 21.06 28.18 -17.58
C GLN A 430 19.78 28.14 -18.39
N GLN A 431 19.70 28.99 -19.41
CA GLN A 431 18.75 28.83 -20.49
C GLN A 431 18.67 27.34 -20.76
N ARG A 432 17.47 26.75 -20.65
CA ARG A 432 17.20 25.48 -21.30
C ARG A 432 17.62 25.70 -22.74
N THR A 433 18.78 25.19 -23.15
CA THR A 433 18.94 24.82 -24.53
C THR A 433 17.73 23.94 -24.81
N PRO A 434 16.88 24.29 -25.77
CA PRO A 434 15.69 23.52 -26.03
C PRO A 434 16.13 22.08 -26.31
N THR A 435 15.90 21.18 -25.37
CA THR A 435 16.00 19.76 -25.63
C THR A 435 14.96 19.48 -26.71
N PRO A 436 15.34 18.88 -27.85
CA PRO A 436 14.41 18.66 -28.94
C PRO A 436 13.17 17.92 -28.43
N ASN A 437 11.99 18.39 -28.83
CA ASN A 437 10.63 18.01 -28.39
C ASN A 437 10.23 16.52 -28.60
N ASN A 438 11.15 15.55 -28.57
CA ASN A 438 10.91 14.17 -29.00
C ASN A 438 11.48 13.06 -28.07
N THR A 439 11.68 13.30 -26.76
CA THR A 439 12.20 12.23 -25.87
C THR A 439 11.08 11.35 -25.31
N VAL A 440 11.07 10.07 -25.68
CA VAL A 440 10.13 9.05 -25.18
C VAL A 440 10.35 8.82 -23.68
N THR A 441 9.29 8.91 -22.87
CA THR A 441 9.34 8.70 -21.41
C THR A 441 9.62 7.22 -21.05
N LYS A 442 10.16 6.94 -19.86
CA LYS A 442 10.43 5.56 -19.40
C LYS A 442 9.16 4.69 -19.40
N GLU A 443 8.01 5.29 -19.08
CA GLU A 443 6.71 4.63 -19.09
C GLU A 443 6.23 4.31 -20.51
N GLN A 444 6.37 5.26 -21.43
CA GLN A 444 6.07 5.03 -22.85
C GLN A 444 6.99 3.97 -23.45
N LEU A 445 8.28 4.01 -23.14
CA LEU A 445 9.26 3.03 -23.60
C LEU A 445 8.96 1.63 -23.04
N ARG A 446 8.56 1.53 -21.77
CA ARG A 446 8.14 0.26 -21.16
C ARG A 446 6.92 -0.33 -21.84
N LYS A 447 5.93 0.51 -22.16
CA LYS A 447 4.74 0.10 -22.91
C LYS A 447 5.14 -0.38 -24.31
N GLN A 448 5.99 0.38 -25.02
CA GLN A 448 6.47 -0.01 -26.34
C GLN A 448 7.28 -1.32 -26.33
N ILE A 449 8.12 -1.56 -25.32
CA ILE A 449 8.84 -2.85 -25.18
C ILE A 449 7.86 -4.00 -25.01
N LYS A 450 6.81 -3.81 -24.19
CA LYS A 450 5.76 -4.81 -23.98
C LYS A 450 4.96 -5.09 -25.25
N ASP A 451 4.69 -4.06 -26.04
CA ASP A 451 3.89 -4.17 -27.26
C ASP A 451 4.71 -4.73 -28.44
N ALA A 452 6.03 -4.46 -28.48
CA ALA A 452 6.91 -4.81 -29.61
C ALA A 452 7.72 -6.11 -29.44
N TYR A 453 7.82 -6.65 -28.22
CA TYR A 453 8.60 -7.86 -27.93
C TYR A 453 7.76 -8.87 -27.15
N THR A 454 7.70 -10.10 -27.66
CA THR A 454 7.17 -11.24 -26.89
C THR A 454 8.05 -11.55 -25.69
N ASP A 455 7.52 -12.30 -24.73
CA ASP A 455 8.26 -12.72 -23.54
C ASP A 455 9.55 -13.51 -23.89
N SER A 456 9.53 -14.27 -24.99
CA SER A 456 10.71 -14.98 -25.53
C SER A 456 11.71 -14.08 -26.26
N GLU A 457 11.27 -12.95 -26.82
CA GLU A 457 12.14 -12.00 -27.54
C GLU A 457 12.74 -10.94 -26.61
N PHE A 458 12.21 -10.80 -25.40
CA PHE A 458 12.71 -9.87 -24.41
C PHE A 458 14.13 -10.22 -23.94
N GLU A 459 14.47 -11.51 -23.85
CA GLU A 459 15.84 -11.97 -23.56
C GLU A 459 16.82 -11.50 -24.65
N THR A 460 16.43 -11.58 -25.93
CA THR A 460 17.21 -11.07 -27.05
C THR A 460 17.41 -9.56 -26.95
N LEU A 461 16.36 -8.81 -26.57
CA LEU A 461 16.47 -7.37 -26.33
C LEU A 461 17.46 -7.04 -25.20
N CYS A 462 17.51 -7.84 -24.14
CA CYS A 462 18.47 -7.65 -23.05
C CYS A 462 19.90 -7.84 -23.55
N GLY A 463 20.18 -8.94 -24.28
CA GLY A 463 21.50 -9.18 -24.88
C GLY A 463 21.92 -8.10 -25.88
N ASP A 464 20.95 -7.61 -26.66
CA ASP A 464 21.09 -6.50 -27.59
C ASP A 464 21.48 -5.15 -26.95
N MET A 465 21.22 -5.00 -25.66
CA MET A 465 21.62 -3.85 -24.84
C MET A 465 22.87 -4.12 -23.99
N GLU A 466 23.50 -5.29 -24.17
CA GLU A 466 24.59 -5.83 -23.35
C GLU A 466 24.18 -5.92 -21.87
N VAL A 467 22.94 -6.36 -21.60
CA VAL A 467 22.43 -6.67 -20.27
C VAL A 467 22.17 -8.16 -20.18
N GLU A 468 22.85 -8.85 -19.27
CA GLU A 468 22.65 -10.28 -19.06
C GLU A 468 21.25 -10.53 -18.50
N TYR A 469 20.43 -11.30 -19.23
CA TYR A 469 19.04 -11.56 -18.83
C TYR A 469 18.94 -12.30 -17.47
N GLN A 470 19.96 -13.08 -17.12
CA GLN A 470 20.08 -13.75 -15.82
C GLN A 470 20.06 -12.77 -14.64
N ASP A 471 20.64 -11.57 -14.81
CA ASP A 471 20.65 -10.53 -13.78
C ASP A 471 19.26 -9.90 -13.56
N LEU A 472 18.33 -10.11 -14.50
CA LEU A 472 16.95 -9.67 -14.40
C LEU A 472 16.03 -10.75 -13.81
N LEU A 473 16.40 -12.03 -13.82
CA LEU A 473 15.55 -13.12 -13.30
C LEU A 473 15.27 -13.03 -11.79
N GLN A 474 16.07 -12.27 -11.04
CA GLN A 474 15.78 -11.94 -9.64
C GLN A 474 14.46 -11.15 -9.47
N TYR A 475 13.98 -10.49 -10.53
CA TYR A 475 12.72 -9.75 -10.53
C TYR A 475 11.56 -10.66 -10.98
N ARG A 476 10.58 -10.84 -10.09
CA ARG A 476 9.54 -11.88 -10.18
C ARG A 476 8.57 -11.79 -11.37
N THR A 477 8.52 -10.66 -12.08
CA THR A 477 7.62 -10.48 -13.23
C THR A 477 8.36 -9.87 -14.41
N LEU A 478 7.97 -10.25 -15.62
CA LEU A 478 8.52 -9.69 -16.87
C LEU A 478 8.36 -8.17 -16.95
N ASP A 479 7.31 -7.64 -16.34
CA ASP A 479 7.07 -6.20 -16.26
C ASP A 479 8.09 -5.48 -15.36
N LEU A 480 8.53 -6.11 -14.27
CA LEU A 480 9.65 -5.62 -13.46
C LEU A 480 10.99 -5.79 -14.20
N GLN A 481 11.19 -6.91 -14.91
CA GLN A 481 12.40 -7.12 -15.70
C GLN A 481 12.56 -6.07 -16.81
N ARG A 482 11.48 -5.76 -17.53
CA ARG A 482 11.41 -4.65 -18.52
C ARG A 482 11.73 -3.29 -17.88
N PHE A 483 11.20 -3.02 -16.70
CA PHE A 483 11.50 -1.81 -15.95
C PHE A 483 12.99 -1.71 -15.59
N HIS A 484 13.58 -2.79 -15.06
CA HIS A 484 14.98 -2.80 -14.67
C HIS A 484 15.93 -2.76 -15.87
N LEU A 485 15.58 -3.35 -17.03
CA LEU A 485 16.31 -3.16 -18.28
C LEU A 485 16.39 -1.67 -18.67
N ILE A 486 15.26 -0.97 -18.65
CA ILE A 486 15.19 0.48 -18.96
C ILE A 486 16.08 1.28 -18.00
N ASP A 487 16.04 0.93 -16.72
CA ASP A 487 16.84 1.62 -15.71
C ASP A 487 18.35 1.36 -15.85
N ILE A 488 18.76 0.13 -16.18
CA ILE A 488 20.15 -0.21 -16.49
C ILE A 488 20.61 0.56 -17.73
N CYS A 489 19.85 0.54 -18.83
CA CYS A 489 20.20 1.27 -20.05
C CYS A 489 20.31 2.77 -19.80
N TYR A 490 19.43 3.32 -18.96
CA TYR A 490 19.49 4.72 -18.53
C TYR A 490 20.76 5.05 -17.74
N ARG A 491 21.14 4.20 -16.77
CA ARG A 491 22.34 4.40 -15.93
C ARG A 491 23.64 4.25 -16.72
N HIS A 492 23.66 3.43 -17.75
CA HIS A 492 24.85 3.16 -18.57
C HIS A 492 24.94 4.02 -19.83
N GLY A 493 24.10 5.06 -19.98
CA GLY A 493 24.14 5.98 -21.13
C GLY A 493 23.60 5.39 -22.44
N LYS A 494 22.94 4.24 -22.38
CA LYS A 494 22.36 3.48 -23.52
C LYS A 494 20.86 3.70 -23.69
N TYR A 495 20.29 4.73 -23.06
CA TYR A 495 18.84 4.97 -23.09
C TYR A 495 18.34 5.27 -24.50
N GLN A 496 19.06 6.11 -25.24
CA GLN A 496 18.68 6.45 -26.61
C GLN A 496 18.80 5.24 -27.54
N ASP A 497 19.84 4.42 -27.37
CA ASP A 497 20.01 3.17 -28.12
C ASP A 497 18.83 2.21 -27.88
N LEU A 498 18.35 2.09 -26.64
CA LEU A 498 17.16 1.30 -26.32
C LEU A 498 15.91 1.89 -26.97
N VAL A 499 15.73 3.21 -26.91
CA VAL A 499 14.60 3.92 -27.56
C VAL A 499 14.60 3.65 -29.06
N ASP A 500 15.73 3.82 -29.73
CA ASP A 500 15.86 3.65 -31.18
C ASP A 500 15.60 2.19 -31.58
N LYS A 501 16.10 1.23 -30.79
CA LYS A 501 15.93 -0.21 -31.06
C LYS A 501 14.47 -0.64 -30.92
N VAL A 502 13.78 -0.16 -29.89
CA VAL A 502 12.35 -0.42 -29.65
C VAL A 502 11.47 0.25 -30.69
N HIS A 503 11.78 1.49 -31.09
CA HIS A 503 11.04 2.19 -32.16
C HIS A 503 11.21 1.48 -33.50
N ASN A 504 12.44 1.14 -33.89
CA ASN A 504 12.70 0.44 -35.15
C ASN A 504 11.96 -0.90 -35.20
N ARG A 505 11.98 -1.69 -34.11
CA ARG A 505 11.21 -2.95 -34.01
C ARG A 505 9.70 -2.72 -34.21
N SER A 506 9.15 -1.70 -33.55
CA SER A 506 7.72 -1.33 -33.62
C SER A 506 7.29 -0.87 -35.02
N TYR A 507 8.20 -0.27 -35.80
CA TYR A 507 7.93 0.13 -37.18
C TYR A 507 7.82 -1.08 -38.13
N PHE A 508 8.64 -2.12 -37.92
CA PHE A 508 8.61 -3.31 -38.77
C PHE A 508 7.41 -4.23 -38.50
N THR A 509 7.03 -4.42 -37.24
CA THR A 509 5.84 -5.23 -36.87
C THR A 509 4.53 -4.61 -37.38
N ASN A 510 4.44 -3.28 -37.45
CA ASN A 510 3.28 -2.57 -38.02
C ASN A 510 3.21 -2.64 -39.56
N GLN A 511 4.33 -2.84 -40.27
CA GLN A 511 4.29 -3.00 -41.73
C GLN A 511 3.95 -4.43 -42.17
N GLU A 512 4.29 -5.45 -41.39
CA GLU A 512 3.89 -6.84 -41.68
C GLU A 512 2.40 -7.09 -41.47
N THR A 513 1.78 -6.40 -40.52
CA THR A 513 0.33 -6.42 -40.30
C THR A 513 -0.46 -5.71 -41.41
N ILE A 514 0.10 -4.66 -42.03
CA ILE A 514 -0.54 -3.94 -43.15
C ILE A 514 -0.45 -4.71 -44.47
N LYS A 515 0.52 -5.64 -44.62
CA LYS A 515 0.67 -6.47 -45.83
C LYS A 515 -0.17 -7.76 -45.81
N THR A 516 -0.87 -8.07 -44.71
CA THR A 516 -1.67 -9.29 -44.55
C THR A 516 -3.18 -9.05 -44.39
N SER A 517 -3.64 -7.83 -44.62
CA SER A 517 -5.08 -7.45 -44.61
C SER A 517 -5.63 -7.18 -46.00
#